data_AF-A0A933JVQ1-F1
#
_entry.id   AF-A0A933JVQ1-F1
#
_cell.length_a   1.000
_cell.length_b   1.000
_cell.length_c   1.000
_cell.angle_alpha   90.00
_cell.angle_beta   90.00
_cell.angle_gamma   90.00
#
_symmetry.space_group_name_H-M   'P 1'
#
loop_
_entity.id
_entity.type
_entity.pdbx_description
1 polymer ?
#
loop_
_entity_poly.entity_id
_entity_poly.type
_entity_poly.pdbx_seq_one_letter_code
_entity_poly.pdbx_strand_id
1 'polypeptide(L)'
;MIAACATDRYVGSLGSDLVWANRGYGLVLPLSELAPRWIVVDPQDPSAVPPALRPLVAEDAIDLDGDGKTSFSESTRRLVPALRLVSRTSTATLDVIVSLSPVRGGPTLELVATSELIRRGFDARSVERASEAGRLELRAKTADRSARVIAIDQPELVAEEGRVRRQVITFVLEAHELDEPSVADQDLASRALILSAEAAPLSEGESW
;
A
#
# COMPACT_ATOMS: atom_id res chain seq x y z
N MET A 1 1.31 24.96 6.12
CA MET A 1 0.71 24.63 7.44
C MET A 1 -0.29 23.51 7.19
N ILE A 2 0.17 22.27 7.18
CA ILE A 2 -0.71 21.10 7.09
C ILE A 2 -0.85 20.61 8.53
N ALA A 3 -2.01 20.81 9.13
CA ALA A 3 -2.34 20.20 10.39
C ALA A 3 -2.59 18.72 10.12
N ALA A 4 -1.58 17.87 10.33
CA ALA A 4 -1.79 16.44 10.45
C ALA A 4 -2.51 16.21 11.78
N CYS A 5 -3.84 16.23 11.75
CA CYS A 5 -4.67 15.74 12.84
C CYS A 5 -4.20 14.34 13.22
N ALA A 6 -4.20 14.04 14.52
CA ALA A 6 -3.84 12.75 15.10
C ALA A 6 -4.70 11.61 14.51
N THR A 7 -4.30 11.08 13.36
CA THR A 7 -4.90 9.89 12.77
C THR A 7 -4.37 8.66 13.47
N ASP A 8 -5.19 7.62 13.55
CA ASP A 8 -4.75 6.28 13.91
C ASP A 8 -3.50 5.92 13.10
N ARG A 9 -2.49 5.38 13.79
CA ARG A 9 -1.10 5.16 13.31
C ARG A 9 -1.00 4.63 11.88
N TYR A 10 -1.90 3.73 11.46
CA TYR A 10 -1.86 3.04 10.17
C TYR A 10 -2.93 3.47 9.16
N VAL A 11 -3.69 4.53 9.41
CA VAL A 11 -4.75 5.00 8.49
C VAL A 11 -4.21 5.91 7.39
N GLY A 12 -3.08 6.58 7.62
CA GLY A 12 -2.48 7.52 6.68
C GLY A 12 -3.31 8.79 6.48
N SER A 13 -2.72 9.80 5.85
CA SER A 13 -3.34 11.09 5.58
C SER A 13 -2.86 11.66 4.25
N LEU A 14 -3.72 12.45 3.61
CA LEU A 14 -3.40 13.20 2.40
C LEU A 14 -3.11 14.66 2.77
N GLY A 15 -1.91 15.14 2.47
CA GLY A 15 -1.51 16.53 2.62
C GLY A 15 -2.13 17.44 1.54
N SER A 16 -2.13 18.75 1.80
CA SER A 16 -2.63 19.76 0.84
C SER A 16 -1.80 19.85 -0.45
N ASP A 17 -0.59 19.33 -0.42
CA ASP A 17 0.37 19.22 -1.51
C ASP A 17 0.24 17.91 -2.31
N LEU A 18 -0.83 17.13 -2.06
CA LEU A 18 -1.07 15.82 -2.68
C LEU A 18 0.02 14.80 -2.34
N VAL A 19 0.61 14.90 -1.15
CA VAL A 19 1.48 13.86 -0.60
C VAL A 19 0.66 12.99 0.33
N TRP A 20 0.59 11.69 0.04
CA TRP A 20 0.04 10.73 1.00
C TRP A 20 1.15 10.25 1.92
N ALA A 21 0.91 10.29 3.23
CA ALA A 21 1.85 9.82 4.24
C ALA A 21 1.17 8.83 5.19
N ASN A 22 1.88 7.81 5.63
CA ASN A 22 1.44 6.89 6.66
C ASN A 22 2.56 6.70 7.68
N ARG A 23 2.41 7.37 8.83
CA ARG A 23 3.43 7.43 9.89
C ARG A 23 3.75 6.04 10.45
N GLY A 24 2.72 5.24 10.72
CA GLY A 24 2.89 3.90 11.27
C GLY A 24 3.69 2.97 10.37
N TYR A 25 3.51 3.12 9.07
CA TYR A 25 4.25 2.34 8.08
C TYR A 25 5.55 3.03 7.63
N GLY A 26 5.80 4.28 8.02
CA GLY A 26 6.96 5.04 7.57
C GLY A 26 6.98 5.24 6.05
N LEU A 27 5.81 5.47 5.43
CA LEU A 27 5.66 5.59 3.98
C LEU A 27 5.25 7.01 3.59
N VAL A 28 5.85 7.51 2.52
CA VAL A 28 5.43 8.74 1.85
C VAL A 28 5.32 8.48 0.36
N LEU A 29 4.24 8.95 -0.26
CA LEU A 29 4.00 8.82 -1.69
C LEU A 29 3.52 10.17 -2.25
N PRO A 30 4.37 10.87 -3.03
CA PRO A 30 3.95 12.04 -3.79
C PRO A 30 2.96 11.64 -4.90
N LEU A 31 1.79 12.28 -4.94
CA LEU A 31 0.72 11.98 -5.90
C LEU A 31 0.50 13.11 -6.92
N SER A 32 1.30 14.17 -6.90
CA SER A 32 1.14 15.35 -7.78
C SER A 32 1.10 14.99 -9.26
N GLU A 33 1.95 14.06 -9.70
CA GLU A 33 2.02 13.60 -11.09
C GLU A 33 0.87 12.64 -11.46
N LEU A 34 0.26 11.98 -10.48
CA LEU A 34 -0.86 11.05 -10.67
C LEU A 34 -2.22 11.76 -10.59
N ALA A 35 -2.34 12.81 -9.78
CA ALA A 35 -3.60 13.51 -9.51
C ALA A 35 -4.40 13.99 -10.73
N PRO A 36 -3.78 14.39 -11.87
CA PRO A 36 -4.54 14.74 -13.07
C PRO A 36 -5.38 13.58 -13.63
N ARG A 37 -4.97 12.33 -13.40
CA ARG A 37 -5.61 11.12 -13.93
C ARG A 37 -6.25 10.25 -12.86
N TRP A 38 -5.88 10.42 -11.62
CA TRP A 38 -6.34 9.60 -10.50
C TRP A 38 -7.08 10.42 -9.46
N ILE A 39 -8.12 9.83 -8.90
CA ILE A 39 -8.81 10.31 -7.71
C ILE A 39 -8.24 9.53 -6.53
N VAL A 40 -7.72 10.27 -5.55
CA VAL A 40 -7.29 9.68 -4.28
C VAL A 40 -8.52 9.41 -3.44
N VAL A 41 -8.70 8.17 -3.01
CA VAL A 41 -9.73 7.84 -2.03
C VAL A 41 -9.19 8.21 -0.66
N ASP A 42 -9.67 9.33 -0.12
CA ASP A 42 -9.24 9.79 1.20
C ASP A 42 -9.70 8.80 2.28
N PRO A 43 -8.76 8.17 3.01
CA PRO A 43 -9.11 7.26 4.10
C PRO A 43 -9.90 7.93 5.24
N GLN A 44 -9.80 9.25 5.40
CA GLN A 44 -10.53 10.02 6.41
C GLN A 44 -11.94 10.40 5.97
N ASP A 45 -12.20 10.42 4.66
CA ASP A 45 -13.53 10.64 4.10
C ASP A 45 -13.93 9.52 3.13
N PRO A 46 -14.16 8.28 3.62
CA PRO A 46 -14.59 7.17 2.78
C PRO A 46 -15.99 7.41 2.19
N SER A 47 -16.75 8.38 2.73
CA SER A 47 -18.09 8.70 2.24
C SER A 47 -18.08 9.36 0.85
N ALA A 48 -16.97 10.00 0.49
CA ALA A 48 -16.74 10.63 -0.80
C ALA A 48 -16.72 9.66 -1.99
N VAL A 49 -16.63 8.34 -1.74
CA VAL A 49 -16.67 7.31 -2.78
C VAL A 49 -17.78 6.27 -2.56
N PRO A 50 -18.26 5.59 -3.63
CA PRO A 50 -19.19 4.48 -3.53
C PRO A 50 -18.68 3.37 -2.58
N PRO A 51 -19.57 2.66 -1.85
CA PRO A 51 -19.18 1.62 -0.90
C PRO A 51 -18.21 0.56 -1.43
N ALA A 52 -18.35 0.16 -2.69
CA ALA A 52 -17.48 -0.83 -3.34
C ALA A 52 -16.01 -0.36 -3.47
N LEU A 53 -15.77 0.96 -3.44
CA LEU A 53 -14.45 1.55 -3.57
C LEU A 53 -13.84 1.95 -2.23
N ARG A 54 -14.59 1.86 -1.13
CA ARG A 54 -14.09 2.23 0.20
C ARG A 54 -13.05 1.23 0.71
N PRO A 55 -11.94 1.68 1.31
CA PRO A 55 -11.06 0.81 2.07
C PRO A 55 -11.82 0.11 3.20
N LEU A 56 -11.46 -1.14 3.47
CA LEU A 56 -11.98 -1.88 4.61
C LEU A 56 -11.20 -1.50 5.87
N VAL A 57 -11.94 -1.27 6.96
CA VAL A 57 -11.33 -1.10 8.28
C VAL A 57 -11.02 -2.50 8.83
N ALA A 58 -9.75 -2.75 9.09
CA ALA A 58 -9.31 -3.91 9.86
C ALA A 58 -8.84 -3.44 11.23
N GLU A 59 -9.32 -4.11 12.27
CA GLU A 59 -8.88 -3.93 13.65
C GLU A 59 -8.18 -5.20 14.07
N ASP A 60 -6.85 -5.14 14.15
CA ASP A 60 -6.03 -6.26 14.60
C ASP A 60 -5.42 -5.91 15.95
N ALA A 61 -5.26 -6.90 16.83
CA ALA A 61 -4.54 -6.70 18.08
C ALA A 61 -3.09 -6.30 17.79
N ILE A 62 -2.51 -5.43 18.64
CA ILE A 62 -1.09 -5.12 18.54
C ILE A 62 -0.31 -6.40 18.87
N ASP A 63 0.30 -6.96 17.83
CA ASP A 63 1.31 -8.01 17.93
C ASP A 63 2.60 -7.41 18.48
N LEU A 64 2.62 -7.19 19.81
CA LEU A 64 3.68 -7.71 20.65
C LEU A 64 5.05 -7.81 19.98
N ASP A 65 5.41 -9.06 19.79
CA ASP A 65 6.65 -9.62 19.29
C ASP A 65 6.79 -9.63 17.78
N GLY A 66 5.72 -9.34 17.06
CA GLY A 66 5.72 -9.54 15.61
C GLY A 66 5.73 -11.02 15.25
N ASP A 67 5.43 -11.92 16.20
CA ASP A 67 5.43 -13.36 15.99
C ASP A 67 4.01 -13.96 15.94
N GLY A 68 2.99 -13.09 16.09
CA GLY A 68 1.58 -13.44 16.05
C GLY A 68 1.05 -14.11 17.32
N LYS A 69 1.84 -14.23 18.40
CA LYS A 69 1.46 -14.98 19.60
C LYS A 69 1.18 -14.09 20.79
N THR A 70 1.84 -12.94 20.91
CA THR A 70 1.61 -12.03 22.03
C THR A 70 0.75 -10.85 21.59
N SER A 71 -0.57 -10.94 21.80
CA SER A 71 -1.49 -9.83 21.56
C SER A 71 -1.73 -9.03 22.84
N PHE A 72 -1.53 -7.71 22.78
CA PHE A 72 -2.05 -6.80 23.82
C PHE A 72 -3.51 -6.48 23.52
N SER A 73 -4.31 -6.12 24.54
CA SER A 73 -5.73 -5.80 24.38
C SER A 73 -6.01 -4.49 23.61
N GLU A 74 -4.96 -3.76 23.24
CA GLU A 74 -5.07 -2.56 22.41
C GLU A 74 -5.08 -3.01 20.94
N SER A 75 -6.19 -2.76 20.26
CA SER A 75 -6.31 -2.98 18.81
C SER A 75 -5.74 -1.77 18.07
N THR A 76 -5.06 -2.01 16.96
CA THR A 76 -4.76 -0.92 16.02
C THR A 76 -5.66 -1.01 14.82
N ARG A 77 -6.26 0.13 14.49
CA ARG A 77 -7.02 0.32 13.27
C ARG A 77 -6.06 0.50 12.09
N ARG A 78 -6.29 -0.26 11.03
CA ARG A 78 -5.64 -0.08 9.73
C ARG A 78 -6.65 -0.16 8.60
N LEU A 79 -6.27 0.37 7.44
CA LEU A 79 -7.08 0.29 6.24
C LEU A 79 -6.50 -0.70 5.23
N VAL A 80 -7.38 -1.43 4.56
CA VAL A 80 -7.03 -2.35 3.48
C VAL A 80 -7.90 -2.04 2.25
N PRO A 81 -7.31 -1.50 1.16
CA PRO A 81 -5.91 -1.08 1.03
C PRO A 81 -5.58 0.14 1.91
N ALA A 82 -4.29 0.38 2.16
CA ALA A 82 -3.83 1.55 2.93
C ALA A 82 -4.01 2.86 2.14
N LEU A 83 -3.92 2.78 0.81
CA LEU A 83 -4.26 3.86 -0.12
C LEU A 83 -4.95 3.25 -1.34
N ARG A 84 -5.97 3.92 -1.86
CA ARG A 84 -6.61 3.58 -3.14
C ARG A 84 -6.65 4.79 -4.04
N LEU A 85 -6.31 4.58 -5.29
CA LEU A 85 -6.44 5.53 -6.39
C LEU A 85 -7.44 4.95 -7.40
N VAL A 86 -8.35 5.78 -7.89
CA VAL A 86 -9.34 5.41 -8.91
C VAL A 86 -9.12 6.25 -10.15
N SER A 87 -8.99 5.62 -11.31
CA SER A 87 -8.78 6.32 -12.58
C SER A 87 -9.98 7.20 -12.93
N ARG A 88 -9.71 8.40 -13.42
CA ARG A 88 -10.72 9.34 -13.95
C ARG A 88 -11.17 8.97 -15.37
N THR A 89 -10.35 8.20 -16.08
CA THR A 89 -10.48 7.99 -17.54
C THR A 89 -10.68 6.53 -17.93
N SER A 90 -10.60 5.61 -16.98
CA SER A 90 -10.73 4.17 -17.22
C SER A 90 -11.36 3.46 -16.02
N THR A 91 -11.54 2.14 -16.12
CA THR A 91 -11.99 1.28 -15.01
C THR A 91 -10.87 0.93 -14.03
N ALA A 92 -9.69 1.52 -14.19
CA ALA A 92 -8.51 1.15 -13.41
C ALA A 92 -8.59 1.62 -11.96
N THR A 93 -8.19 0.74 -11.05
CA THR A 93 -7.91 1.06 -9.64
C THR A 93 -6.48 0.70 -9.31
N LEU A 94 -5.79 1.56 -8.56
CA LEU A 94 -4.45 1.31 -8.05
C LEU A 94 -4.49 1.33 -6.52
N ASP A 95 -4.25 0.18 -5.93
CA ASP A 95 -4.26 -0.02 -4.48
C ASP A 95 -2.83 -0.16 -3.95
N VAL A 96 -2.53 0.49 -2.83
CA VAL A 96 -1.30 0.29 -2.06
C VAL A 96 -1.66 -0.47 -0.79
N ILE A 97 -1.11 -1.66 -0.65
CA ILE A 97 -1.33 -2.59 0.46
C ILE A 97 -0.01 -2.73 1.21
N VAL A 98 -0.07 -2.64 2.53
CA VAL A 98 1.11 -2.79 3.39
C VAL A 98 0.93 -4.02 4.27
N SER A 99 1.90 -4.93 4.20
CA SER A 99 1.96 -6.12 5.05
C SER A 99 3.17 -6.06 5.95
N LEU A 100 2.98 -6.30 7.25
CA LEU A 100 4.05 -6.43 8.22
C LEU A 100 4.23 -7.90 8.58
N SER A 101 5.47 -8.32 8.76
CA SER A 101 5.82 -9.69 9.13
C SER A 101 7.10 -9.71 9.98
N PRO A 102 7.35 -10.78 10.75
CA PRO A 102 8.64 -10.95 11.39
C PRO A 102 9.75 -11.05 10.32
N VAL A 103 10.93 -10.48 10.64
CA VAL A 103 12.10 -10.47 9.74
C VAL A 103 12.50 -11.88 9.32
N ARG A 104 12.37 -12.85 10.24
CA ARG A 104 12.64 -14.27 9.98
C ARG A 104 11.35 -15.06 9.92
N GLY A 105 11.22 -15.92 8.91
CA GLY A 105 10.06 -16.80 8.74
C GLY A 105 8.82 -16.12 8.16
N GLY A 106 8.92 -14.85 7.75
CA GLY A 106 7.87 -14.17 7.00
C GLY A 106 7.61 -14.79 5.61
N PRO A 107 6.44 -14.53 5.01
CA PRO A 107 6.07 -15.08 3.71
C PRO A 107 6.98 -14.55 2.60
N THR A 108 7.30 -15.35 1.57
CA THR A 108 8.07 -14.84 0.42
C THR A 108 7.31 -13.72 -0.31
N LEU A 109 8.01 -12.83 -1.02
CA LEU A 109 7.35 -11.82 -1.88
C LEU A 109 6.34 -12.46 -2.84
N GLU A 110 6.71 -13.62 -3.39
CA GLU A 110 5.86 -14.40 -4.29
C GLU A 110 4.57 -14.84 -3.62
N LEU A 111 4.66 -15.34 -2.39
CA LEU A 111 3.47 -15.71 -1.63
C LEU A 111 2.60 -14.49 -1.33
N VAL A 112 3.19 -13.35 -0.95
CA VAL A 112 2.44 -12.11 -0.69
C VAL A 112 1.72 -11.64 -1.95
N ALA A 113 2.44 -11.46 -3.06
CA ALA A 113 1.88 -10.95 -4.32
C ALA A 113 0.83 -11.91 -4.90
N THR A 114 1.08 -13.22 -4.85
CA THR A 114 0.12 -14.23 -5.31
C THR A 114 -1.13 -14.26 -4.43
N SER A 115 -0.98 -14.07 -3.11
CA SER A 115 -2.13 -13.99 -2.20
C SER A 115 -3.02 -12.80 -2.52
N GLU A 116 -2.47 -11.64 -2.90
CA GLU A 116 -3.28 -10.49 -3.33
C GLU A 116 -4.05 -10.76 -4.63
N LEU A 117 -3.44 -11.45 -5.59
CA LEU A 117 -4.13 -11.89 -6.81
C LEU A 117 -5.28 -12.86 -6.49
N ILE A 118 -5.03 -13.87 -5.63
CA ILE A 118 -6.05 -14.85 -5.23
C ILE A 118 -7.20 -14.16 -4.49
N ARG A 119 -6.93 -13.24 -3.55
CA ARG A 119 -7.98 -12.48 -2.84
C ARG A 119 -8.88 -11.69 -3.78
N ARG A 120 -8.34 -11.28 -4.92
CA ARG A 120 -9.09 -10.58 -5.98
C ARG A 120 -9.78 -11.53 -6.95
N GLY A 121 -9.59 -12.85 -6.82
CA GLY A 121 -10.23 -13.86 -7.67
C GLY A 121 -9.47 -14.17 -8.96
N PHE A 122 -8.17 -13.90 -9.02
CA PHE A 122 -7.29 -14.38 -10.10
C PHE A 122 -6.71 -15.75 -9.76
N ASP A 123 -6.47 -16.59 -10.78
CA ASP A 123 -5.76 -17.87 -10.62
C ASP A 123 -4.24 -17.62 -10.61
N ALA A 124 -3.54 -18.21 -9.65
CA ALA A 124 -2.09 -18.14 -9.52
C ALA A 124 -1.33 -18.82 -10.68
N ARG A 125 -2.01 -19.65 -11.49
CA ARG A 125 -1.39 -20.42 -12.59
C ARG A 125 -1.14 -19.63 -13.88
N SER A 126 -1.74 -18.45 -14.04
CA SER A 126 -1.65 -17.62 -15.25
C SER A 126 -0.78 -16.38 -15.07
N VAL A 127 0.31 -16.52 -14.31
CA VAL A 127 1.11 -15.38 -13.85
C VAL A 127 2.41 -15.20 -14.64
N GLU A 128 2.55 -14.07 -15.31
CA GLU A 128 3.85 -13.62 -15.83
C GLU A 128 4.67 -13.00 -14.71
N ARG A 129 5.96 -13.31 -14.67
CA ARG A 129 6.86 -12.94 -13.56
C ARG A 129 8.07 -12.18 -14.05
N ALA A 130 8.34 -11.05 -13.40
CA ALA A 130 9.64 -10.38 -13.43
C ALA A 130 10.10 -10.14 -11.99
N SER A 131 11.39 -10.36 -11.70
CA SER A 131 11.94 -10.17 -10.36
C SER A 131 13.27 -9.45 -10.45
N GLU A 132 13.45 -8.49 -9.56
CA GLU A 132 14.69 -7.78 -9.30
C GLU A 132 14.97 -7.86 -7.79
N ALA A 133 16.19 -7.54 -7.34
CA ALA A 133 16.52 -7.58 -5.92
C ALA A 133 15.53 -6.70 -5.11
N GLY A 134 14.78 -7.33 -4.20
CA GLY A 134 13.78 -6.64 -3.36
C GLY A 134 12.48 -6.24 -4.07
N ARG A 135 12.28 -6.59 -5.34
CA ARG A 135 11.07 -6.25 -6.11
C ARG A 135 10.56 -7.45 -6.91
N LEU A 136 9.27 -7.72 -6.81
CA LEU A 136 8.58 -8.74 -7.59
C LEU A 136 7.41 -8.13 -8.35
N GLU A 137 7.32 -8.41 -9.64
CA GLU A 137 6.17 -8.09 -10.47
C GLU A 137 5.47 -9.37 -10.92
N LEU A 138 4.15 -9.41 -10.72
CA LEU A 138 3.24 -10.44 -11.22
C LEU A 138 2.15 -9.80 -12.08
N ARG A 139 1.76 -10.47 -13.17
CA ARG A 139 0.59 -10.07 -13.98
C ARG A 139 -0.38 -11.23 -14.09
N ALA A 140 -1.67 -10.97 -13.98
CA ALA A 140 -2.71 -11.98 -14.15
C ALA A 140 -3.86 -11.43 -15.01
N LYS A 141 -4.54 -12.32 -15.72
CA LYS A 141 -5.68 -11.97 -16.59
C LYS A 141 -6.77 -13.03 -16.49
N THR A 142 -8.02 -12.56 -16.45
CA THR A 142 -9.23 -13.37 -16.62
C THR A 142 -9.94 -12.93 -17.92
N ALA A 143 -11.13 -13.48 -18.18
CA ALA A 143 -11.91 -13.11 -19.37
C ALA A 143 -12.38 -11.64 -19.35
N ASP A 144 -12.54 -11.06 -18.16
CA ASP A 144 -13.22 -9.79 -17.90
C ASP A 144 -12.32 -8.72 -17.25
N ARG A 145 -11.11 -9.08 -16.81
CA ARG A 145 -10.21 -8.14 -16.14
C ARG A 145 -8.76 -8.60 -16.16
N SER A 146 -7.88 -7.65 -15.89
CA SER A 146 -6.43 -7.81 -15.85
C SER A 146 -5.90 -7.12 -14.61
N ALA A 147 -4.90 -7.72 -13.97
CA ALA A 147 -4.24 -7.18 -12.80
C ALA A 147 -2.72 -7.24 -12.93
N ARG A 148 -2.06 -6.23 -12.38
CA ARG A 148 -0.60 -6.14 -12.24
C ARG A 148 -0.26 -5.82 -10.81
N VAL A 149 0.58 -6.65 -10.21
CA VAL A 149 1.03 -6.55 -8.82
C VAL A 149 2.52 -6.27 -8.81
N ILE A 150 2.93 -5.22 -8.10
CA ILE A 150 4.33 -4.97 -7.75
C ILE A 150 4.46 -5.08 -6.23
N ALA A 151 5.27 -6.02 -5.75
CA ALA A 151 5.62 -6.14 -4.33
C ALA A 151 7.07 -5.69 -4.12
N ILE A 152 7.28 -4.80 -3.15
CA ILE A 152 8.56 -4.23 -2.77
C ILE A 152 8.87 -4.69 -1.34
N ASP A 153 10.06 -5.26 -1.13
CA ASP A 153 10.54 -5.74 0.16
C ASP A 153 11.33 -4.64 0.89
N GLN A 154 10.90 -4.34 2.12
CA GLN A 154 11.67 -3.59 3.09
C GLN A 154 11.99 -4.52 4.26
N PRO A 155 13.18 -5.17 4.25
CA PRO A 155 13.49 -6.25 5.20
C PRO A 155 13.61 -5.77 6.64
N GLU A 156 14.02 -4.51 6.84
CA GLU A 156 14.24 -3.91 8.16
C GLU A 156 13.56 -2.55 8.24
N LEU A 157 12.32 -2.55 8.72
CA LEU A 157 11.61 -1.36 9.17
C LEU A 157 11.69 -1.31 10.70
N VAL A 158 12.22 -0.21 11.25
CA VAL A 158 12.03 0.10 12.67
C VAL A 158 10.64 0.72 12.83
N ALA A 159 9.68 -0.07 13.27
CA ALA A 159 8.33 0.41 13.53
C ALA A 159 8.30 1.37 14.73
N GLU A 160 7.25 2.17 14.87
CA GLU A 160 7.12 3.17 15.95
C GLU A 160 7.27 2.58 17.36
N GLU A 161 6.93 1.31 17.56
CA GLU A 161 7.17 0.60 18.82
C GLU A 161 8.64 0.23 19.09
N GLY A 162 9.58 0.68 18.25
CA GLY A 162 11.02 0.40 18.38
C GLY A 162 11.41 -1.01 17.96
N ARG A 163 10.55 -1.74 17.25
CA ARG A 163 10.79 -3.12 16.81
C ARG A 163 11.13 -3.19 15.33
N VAL A 164 12.08 -4.05 14.99
CA VAL A 164 12.43 -4.33 13.60
C VAL A 164 11.46 -5.34 13.03
N ARG A 165 10.76 -4.96 11.97
CA ARG A 165 9.85 -5.83 11.20
C ARG A 165 10.27 -5.84 9.73
N ARG A 166 9.84 -6.88 9.02
CA ARG A 166 9.84 -6.87 7.57
C ARG A 166 8.53 -6.29 7.08
N GLN A 167 8.61 -5.28 6.22
CA GLN A 167 7.48 -4.67 5.57
C GLN A 167 7.48 -5.03 4.08
N VAL A 168 6.32 -5.40 3.54
CA VAL A 168 6.12 -5.58 2.10
C VAL A 168 5.07 -4.60 1.63
N ILE A 169 5.44 -3.71 0.71
CA ILE A 169 4.54 -2.76 0.07
C ILE A 169 4.11 -3.32 -1.27
N THR A 170 2.81 -3.48 -1.46
CA THR A 170 2.23 -4.10 -2.65
C THR A 170 1.34 -3.10 -3.38
N PHE A 171 1.73 -2.75 -4.60
CA PHE A 171 0.91 -1.97 -5.53
C PHE A 171 0.09 -2.94 -6.38
N VAL A 172 -1.23 -2.84 -6.34
CA VAL A 172 -2.12 -3.66 -7.18
C VAL A 172 -2.89 -2.76 -8.12
N LEU A 173 -2.56 -2.82 -9.40
CA LEU A 173 -3.30 -2.20 -10.48
C LEU A 173 -4.29 -3.22 -11.04
N GLU A 174 -5.57 -2.88 -11.09
CA GLU A 174 -6.64 -3.73 -11.63
C GLU A 174 -7.52 -2.93 -12.57
N ALA A 175 -7.86 -3.47 -13.73
CA ALA A 175 -8.76 -2.86 -14.71
C ALA A 175 -9.41 -3.95 -15.59
N HIS A 176 -10.41 -3.59 -16.41
CA HIS A 176 -10.92 -4.51 -17.45
C HIS A 176 -9.80 -4.90 -18.43
N GLU A 177 -9.03 -3.90 -18.87
CA GLU A 177 -7.83 -4.05 -19.67
C GLU A 177 -6.76 -3.09 -19.15
N LEU A 178 -5.52 -3.55 -19.02
CA LEU A 178 -4.41 -2.71 -18.60
C LEU A 178 -3.89 -1.92 -19.80
N ASP A 179 -4.15 -0.62 -19.80
CA ASP A 179 -3.56 0.30 -20.77
C ASP A 179 -2.15 0.73 -20.36
N GLU A 180 -1.33 1.11 -21.35
CA GLU A 180 0.04 1.56 -21.14
C GLU A 180 0.13 2.77 -20.17
N PRO A 181 -0.76 3.78 -20.23
CA PRO A 181 -0.74 4.88 -19.27
C PRO A 181 -0.95 4.43 -17.82
N SER A 182 -1.84 3.46 -17.54
CA SER A 182 -2.11 3.00 -16.17
C SER A 182 -0.93 2.21 -15.62
N VAL A 183 -0.28 1.41 -16.47
CA VAL A 183 0.96 0.68 -16.12
C VAL A 183 2.10 1.66 -15.80
N ALA A 184 2.28 2.69 -16.64
CA ALA A 184 3.30 3.72 -16.43
C ALA A 184 3.08 4.49 -15.12
N ASP A 185 1.82 4.78 -14.78
CA ASP A 185 1.46 5.47 -13.52
C ASP A 185 1.69 4.59 -12.30
N GLN A 186 1.41 3.28 -12.38
CA GLN A 186 1.77 2.34 -11.32
C GLN A 186 3.30 2.28 -11.14
N ASP A 187 4.07 2.28 -12.24
CA ASP A 187 5.52 2.30 -12.17
C ASP A 187 6.04 3.60 -11.55
N LEU A 188 5.47 4.74 -11.93
CA LEU A 188 5.74 6.04 -11.31
C LEU A 188 5.47 6.00 -9.81
N ALA A 189 4.27 5.56 -9.39
CA ALA A 189 3.92 5.44 -7.98
C ALA A 189 4.90 4.54 -7.21
N SER A 190 5.25 3.39 -7.77
CA SER A 190 6.16 2.44 -7.13
C SER A 190 7.60 2.96 -6.98
N ARG A 191 8.04 3.86 -7.88
CA ARG A 191 9.37 4.49 -7.84
C ARG A 191 9.39 5.76 -6.99
N ALA A 192 8.28 6.48 -6.92
CA ALA A 192 8.12 7.68 -6.11
C ALA A 192 7.89 7.37 -4.62
N LEU A 193 7.64 6.11 -4.28
CA LEU A 193 7.51 5.67 -2.89
C LEU A 193 8.79 5.93 -2.11
N ILE A 194 8.67 6.67 -1.02
CA ILE A 194 9.76 6.96 -0.09
C ILE A 194 9.53 6.17 1.19
N LEU A 195 10.55 5.46 1.64
CA LEU A 195 10.53 4.61 2.83
C LEU A 195 11.29 5.28 3.99
N SER A 196 10.92 5.00 5.24
CA SER A 196 11.43 5.63 6.47
C SER A 196 12.96 5.81 6.60
N ALA A 197 13.79 4.96 5.98
CA ALA A 197 15.24 5.16 6.01
C ALA A 197 15.67 6.43 5.23
N GLU A 198 14.86 6.85 4.27
CA GLU A 198 15.09 8.01 3.38
C GLU A 198 14.05 9.13 3.61
N ALA A 199 12.93 8.85 4.28
CA ALA A 199 11.87 9.82 4.54
C ALA A 199 12.16 10.77 5.72
N ALA A 200 13.10 10.43 6.61
CA ALA A 200 13.41 11.23 7.80
C ALA A 200 13.79 12.70 7.52
N PRO A 201 14.58 13.04 6.48
CA PRO A 201 14.90 14.43 6.16
C PRO A 201 13.71 15.20 5.54
N LEU A 202 12.72 14.49 4.98
CA LEU A 202 11.52 15.11 4.41
C LEU A 202 10.47 15.42 5.49
N SER A 203 10.50 14.69 6.61
CA SER A 203 9.72 14.98 7.82
C SER A 203 10.43 15.93 8.80
N GLU A 204 11.71 16.28 8.60
CA GLU A 204 12.42 17.26 9.45
C GLU A 204 11.90 18.71 9.30
N GLY A 205 11.11 19.00 8.26
CA GLY A 205 10.32 20.23 8.15
C GLY A 205 9.02 20.22 8.97
N GLU A 206 8.71 19.10 9.61
CA GLU A 206 7.52 18.88 10.43
C GLU A 206 7.92 19.09 11.90
N SER A 207 7.59 20.26 12.45
CA SER A 207 7.68 20.46 13.90
C SER A 207 6.58 19.63 14.59
N TRP A 208 6.99 18.55 15.25
CA TRP A 208 6.16 17.62 16.03
C TRP A 208 5.41 18.27 17.19
#